data_AF-A0A4R3YIW5-F1
#
_entry.id   AF-A0A4R3YIW5-F1
#
_cell.length_a   1.000
_cell.length_b   1.000
_cell.length_c   1.000
_cell.angle_alpha   90.00
_cell.angle_beta   90.00
_cell.angle_gamma   90.00
#
_symmetry.space_group_name_H-M   'P 1'
#
loop_
_entity.id
_entity.type
_entity.pdbx_description
1 polymer ?
#
loop_
_entity_poly.entity_id
_entity_poly.type
_entity_poly.pdbx_seq_one_letter_code
_entity_poly.pdbx_strand_id
1 'polypeptide(L)'
;MSNTTSELTLSPAYRQSQRALSAWIEQTGAGARRHAFTARSSLSGLAAFERGRLARWIAWLCIAGESRGEPSLIGRLRRLDGALYTSVYEALDRLPGAVTGIAGRVRLSA
;
A
#
# COMPACT_ATOMS: atom_id res chain seq x y z
N MET A 1 -27.67 -24.09 -5.84
CA MET A 1 -27.11 -23.68 -4.55
C MET A 1 -26.46 -22.33 -4.75
N SER A 2 -27.00 -21.27 -4.14
CA SER A 2 -26.52 -19.90 -4.32
C SER A 2 -25.30 -19.68 -3.43
N ASN A 3 -24.11 -19.60 -4.04
CA ASN A 3 -22.92 -19.11 -3.35
C ASN A 3 -23.10 -17.61 -3.11
N THR A 4 -23.65 -17.25 -1.95
CA THR A 4 -23.69 -15.86 -1.49
C THR A 4 -22.26 -15.45 -1.17
N THR A 5 -21.50 -15.01 -2.18
CA THR A 5 -20.24 -14.31 -1.96
C THR A 5 -20.57 -13.15 -1.03
N SER A 6 -20.14 -13.22 0.24
CA SER A 6 -20.37 -12.15 1.19
C SER A 6 -19.86 -10.87 0.56
N GLU A 7 -20.77 -9.92 0.33
CA GLU A 7 -20.41 -8.65 -0.29
C GLU A 7 -19.34 -8.03 0.59
N LEU A 8 -18.18 -7.73 -0.01
CA LEU A 8 -17.03 -7.24 0.72
C LEU A 8 -17.33 -5.80 1.16
N THR A 9 -18.04 -5.62 2.27
CA THR A 9 -18.40 -4.30 2.77
C THR A 9 -17.13 -3.64 3.29
N LEU A 10 -16.54 -2.79 2.46
CA LEU A 10 -15.43 -1.94 2.87
C LEU A 10 -15.95 -0.85 3.79
N SER A 11 -15.34 -0.70 4.96
CA SER A 11 -15.72 0.37 5.87
C SER A 11 -15.52 1.74 5.21
N PRO A 12 -16.28 2.77 5.62
CA PRO A 12 -16.04 4.14 5.17
C PRO A 12 -14.59 4.59 5.42
N ALA A 13 -14.00 4.22 6.57
CA ALA A 13 -12.62 4.56 6.93
C ALA A 13 -11.60 3.93 5.97
N TYR A 14 -11.78 2.65 5.62
CA TYR A 14 -10.94 1.97 4.64
C TYR A 14 -11.01 2.65 3.27
N ARG A 15 -12.23 2.92 2.76
CA ARG A 15 -12.41 3.58 1.46
C ARG A 15 -11.78 4.97 1.43
N GLN A 16 -11.93 5.74 2.50
CA GLN A 16 -11.33 7.06 2.61
C GLN A 16 -9.80 6.97 2.59
N SER A 17 -9.22 6.04 3.34
CA SER A 17 -7.78 5.82 3.40
C SER A 17 -7.21 5.38 2.06
N GLN A 18 -7.90 4.45 1.39
CA GLN A 18 -7.51 3.98 0.07
C GLN A 18 -7.49 5.13 -0.94
N ARG A 19 -8.53 5.98 -0.96
CA ARG A 19 -8.59 7.15 -1.86
C ARG A 19 -7.49 8.18 -1.55
N ALA A 20 -7.27 8.49 -0.28
CA ALA A 20 -6.25 9.45 0.14
C ALA A 20 -4.84 8.98 -0.25
N LEU A 21 -4.56 7.68 -0.09
CA LEU A 21 -3.31 7.08 -0.52
C LEU A 21 -3.17 7.04 -2.04
N SER A 22 -4.22 6.66 -2.79
CA SER A 22 -4.19 6.71 -4.26
C SER A 22 -3.83 8.11 -4.76
N ALA A 23 -4.50 9.14 -4.25
CA ALA A 23 -4.23 10.52 -4.61
C ALA A 23 -2.77 10.93 -4.27
N TRP A 24 -2.21 10.42 -3.17
CA TRP A 24 -0.80 10.66 -2.85
C TRP A 24 0.17 9.90 -3.77
N ILE A 25 -0.15 8.65 -4.14
CA ILE A 25 0.68 7.79 -5.01
C ILE A 25 0.79 8.41 -6.41
N GLU A 26 -0.35 8.83 -6.97
CA GLU A 26 -0.46 9.42 -8.32
C GLU A 26 0.30 10.75 -8.45
N GLN A 27 0.53 11.45 -7.34
CA GLN A 27 1.22 12.73 -7.31
C GLN A 27 2.72 12.58 -7.06
N THR A 28 3.51 13.55 -7.52
CA THR A 28 4.95 13.66 -7.24
C THR A 28 5.31 15.07 -6.75
N GLY A 29 6.54 15.26 -6.25
CA GLY A 29 7.06 16.57 -5.87
C GLY A 29 6.19 17.35 -4.87
N ALA A 30 5.79 18.57 -5.25
CA ALA A 30 4.95 19.43 -4.42
C ALA A 30 3.52 18.87 -4.22
N GLY A 31 2.94 18.21 -5.24
CA GLY A 31 1.63 17.56 -5.14
C GLY A 31 1.62 16.46 -4.09
N ALA A 32 2.62 15.57 -4.13
CA ALA A 32 2.77 14.50 -3.14
C ALA A 32 2.91 15.05 -1.72
N ARG A 33 3.62 16.17 -1.51
CA ARG A 33 3.74 16.80 -0.18
C ARG A 33 2.41 17.31 0.35
N ARG A 34 1.58 17.91 -0.50
CA ARG A 34 0.23 18.41 -0.11
C ARG A 34 -0.68 17.26 0.33
N HIS A 35 -0.63 16.13 -0.37
CA HIS A 35 -1.46 14.97 -0.04
C HIS A 35 -0.91 14.09 1.08
N ALA A 36 0.38 14.24 1.44
CA ALA A 36 1.02 13.40 2.45
C ALA A 36 0.33 13.49 3.82
N PHE A 37 -0.02 14.69 4.27
CA PHE A 37 -0.72 14.86 5.54
C PHE A 37 -2.08 14.17 5.54
N THR A 38 -2.89 14.40 4.50
CA THR A 38 -4.21 13.76 4.36
C THR A 38 -4.10 12.24 4.32
N ALA A 39 -3.12 11.70 3.59
CA ALA A 39 -2.85 10.27 3.55
C ALA A 39 -2.52 9.73 4.94
N ARG A 40 -1.58 10.35 5.68
CA ARG A 40 -1.23 9.92 7.04
C ARG A 40 -2.42 10.00 8.00
N SER A 41 -3.14 11.11 7.99
CA SER A 41 -4.28 11.35 8.88
C SER A 41 -5.41 10.35 8.63
N SER A 42 -5.61 9.92 7.38
CA SER A 42 -6.64 8.92 7.04
C SER A 42 -6.37 7.56 7.69
N LEU A 43 -5.10 7.21 7.96
CA LEU A 43 -4.74 5.91 8.51
C LEU A 43 -5.15 5.74 9.98
N SER A 44 -5.27 6.83 10.74
CA SER A 44 -5.47 6.77 12.20
C SER A 44 -6.74 6.01 12.61
N GLY A 45 -7.80 6.10 11.80
CA GLY A 45 -9.09 5.44 12.05
C GLY A 45 -9.19 3.98 11.61
N LEU A 46 -8.12 3.40 11.04
CA LEU A 46 -8.15 2.03 10.53
C LEU A 46 -7.90 1.00 11.63
N ALA A 47 -8.76 -0.02 11.65
CA ALA A 47 -8.54 -1.22 12.45
C ALA A 47 -7.32 -2.01 11.95
N ALA A 48 -6.74 -2.87 12.80
CA ALA A 48 -5.54 -3.64 12.45
C ALA A 48 -5.73 -4.51 11.19
N PHE A 49 -6.89 -5.16 11.04
CA PHE A 49 -7.18 -5.97 9.85
C PHE A 49 -7.29 -5.12 8.58
N GLU A 50 -7.82 -3.90 8.68
CA GLU A 50 -7.95 -2.97 7.56
C GLU A 50 -6.59 -2.43 7.13
N ARG A 51 -5.73 -2.13 8.10
CA ARG A 51 -4.33 -1.77 7.85
C ARG A 51 -3.59 -2.90 7.14
N GLY A 52 -3.77 -4.15 7.56
CA GLY A 52 -3.20 -5.32 6.89
C GLY A 52 -3.70 -5.47 5.45
N ARG A 53 -5.00 -5.30 5.22
CA ARG A 53 -5.60 -5.32 3.87
C ARG A 53 -5.04 -4.21 2.99
N LEU A 54 -4.94 -2.99 3.51
CA LEU A 54 -4.42 -1.82 2.80
C LEU A 54 -2.93 -1.99 2.47
N ALA A 55 -2.14 -2.53 3.41
CA ALA A 55 -0.73 -2.85 3.20
C ALA A 55 -0.55 -3.89 2.09
N ARG A 56 -1.37 -4.95 2.07
CA ARG A 56 -1.37 -5.95 0.99
C ARG A 56 -1.75 -5.35 -0.35
N TRP A 57 -2.73 -4.46 -0.39
CA TRP A 57 -3.10 -3.74 -1.61
C TRP A 57 -1.94 -2.89 -2.13
N ILE A 58 -1.26 -2.13 -1.27
CA ILE A 58 -0.09 -1.32 -1.64
C ILE A 58 1.08 -2.21 -2.08
N ALA A 59 1.31 -3.36 -1.43
CA ALA A 59 2.34 -4.31 -1.82
C ALA A 59 2.15 -4.78 -3.27
N TRP A 60 0.92 -5.09 -3.68
CA TRP A 60 0.59 -5.38 -5.07
C TRP A 60 0.86 -4.20 -6.00
N LEU A 61 0.56 -2.96 -5.59
CA LEU A 61 0.90 -1.77 -6.39
C LEU A 61 2.41 -1.60 -6.57
N CYS A 62 3.21 -1.92 -5.57
CA CYS A 62 4.67 -1.87 -5.67
C CYS A 62 5.17 -2.86 -6.72
N ILE A 63 4.71 -4.13 -6.68
CA ILE A 63 5.06 -5.15 -7.67
C ILE A 63 4.63 -4.71 -9.09
N ALA A 64 3.41 -4.18 -9.21
CA ALA A 64 2.88 -3.74 -10.50
C ALA A 64 3.68 -2.56 -11.07
N GLY A 65 4.06 -1.59 -10.24
CA GLY A 65 4.88 -0.45 -10.64
C GLY A 65 6.29 -0.87 -11.05
N GLU A 66 6.92 -1.77 -10.30
CA GLU A 66 8.23 -2.33 -10.64
C GLU A 66 8.21 -3.07 -11.98
N SER A 67 7.15 -3.84 -12.24
CA SER A 67 6.95 -4.53 -13.52
C SER A 67 6.80 -3.58 -14.70
N ARG A 68 6.39 -2.33 -14.45
CA ARG A 68 6.29 -1.24 -15.44
C ARG A 68 7.53 -0.34 -15.49
N GLY A 69 8.56 -0.61 -14.68
CA GLY A 69 9.76 0.24 -14.59
C GLY A 69 9.51 1.60 -13.93
N GLU A 70 8.45 1.74 -13.13
CA GLU A 70 8.13 2.98 -12.43
C GLU A 70 9.09 3.25 -11.26
N PRO A 71 9.29 4.52 -10.86
CA PRO A 71 10.08 4.85 -9.67
C PRO A 71 9.57 4.15 -8.41
N SER A 72 10.51 3.67 -7.58
CA SER A 72 10.17 2.88 -6.39
C SER A 72 9.23 3.60 -5.43
N LEU A 73 8.03 3.05 -5.27
CA LEU A 73 7.02 3.51 -4.32
C LEU A 73 7.45 3.22 -2.87
N ILE A 74 8.20 2.14 -2.63
CA ILE A 74 8.66 1.71 -1.30
C ILE A 74 9.49 2.78 -0.60
N GLY A 75 10.45 3.40 -1.30
CA GLY A 75 11.27 4.47 -0.73
C GLY A 75 10.47 5.75 -0.41
N ARG A 76 9.33 5.97 -1.07
CA ARG A 76 8.40 7.06 -0.74
C ARG A 76 7.54 6.72 0.47
N LEU A 77 7.05 5.48 0.57
CA LEU A 77 6.24 5.01 1.69
C LEU A 77 6.97 5.12 3.03
N ARG A 78 8.27 4.79 3.06
CA ARG A 78 9.10 4.95 4.26
C ARG A 78 9.09 6.37 4.82
N ARG A 79 9.07 7.37 3.93
CA ARG A 79 9.00 8.80 4.30
C ARG A 79 7.57 9.24 4.66
N LEU A 80 6.56 8.59 4.08
CA LEU A 80 5.17 8.89 4.37
C LEU A 80 4.78 8.43 5.77
N ASP A 81 4.96 7.15 6.09
CA ASP A 81 4.58 6.58 7.38
C ASP A 81 5.37 5.28 7.64
N GLY A 82 6.12 5.24 8.75
CA GLY A 82 7.01 4.12 9.06
C GLY A 82 6.27 2.82 9.38
N ALA A 83 5.13 2.90 10.08
CA ALA A 83 4.35 1.72 10.45
C ALA A 83 3.66 1.11 9.22
N LEU A 84 3.14 1.96 8.33
CA LEU A 84 2.61 1.52 7.04
C LEU A 84 3.72 0.88 6.20
N TYR A 85 4.90 1.49 6.14
CA TYR A 85 6.04 0.93 5.41
C TYR A 85 6.39 -0.47 5.91
N THR A 86 6.53 -0.68 7.23
CA THR A 86 6.80 -2.01 7.80
C THR A 86 5.71 -3.01 7.42
N SER A 87 4.43 -2.61 7.53
CA SER A 87 3.31 -3.48 7.17
C SER A 87 3.30 -3.86 5.68
N VAL A 88 3.65 -2.91 4.80
CA VAL A 88 3.76 -3.15 3.35
C VAL A 88 4.92 -4.08 3.04
N TYR A 89 6.06 -3.90 3.71
CA TYR A 89 7.24 -4.74 3.53
C TYR A 89 6.96 -6.19 3.97
N GLU A 90 6.31 -6.38 5.13
CA GLU A 90 5.84 -7.70 5.56
C GLU A 90 4.83 -8.30 4.58
N ALA A 91 3.92 -7.48 4.05
CA ALA A 91 2.93 -7.95 3.09
C ALA A 91 3.57 -8.42 1.79
N LEU A 92 4.60 -7.73 1.29
CA LEU A 92 5.38 -8.13 0.11
C LEU A 92 6.00 -9.52 0.29
N ASP A 93 6.59 -9.79 1.46
CA ASP A 93 7.21 -11.09 1.78
C ASP A 93 6.18 -12.24 1.77
N ARG A 94 4.92 -11.93 2.09
CA ARG A 94 3.81 -12.88 2.14
C ARG A 94 2.99 -12.95 0.84
N LEU A 95 3.36 -12.24 -0.23
CA LEU A 95 2.62 -12.29 -1.50
C LEU A 95 2.93 -13.57 -2.28
N PRO A 96 1.90 -14.33 -2.72
CA PRO A 96 2.11 -15.48 -3.59
C PRO A 96 2.67 -15.01 -4.94
N GLY A 97 3.83 -15.52 -5.33
CA GLY A 97 4.54 -15.12 -6.55
C GLY A 97 5.76 -14.20 -6.33
N ALA A 98 6.01 -13.72 -5.11
CA ALA A 98 7.22 -12.95 -4.79
C ALA A 98 8.51 -13.81 -4.75
N VAL A 99 8.38 -15.14 -4.86
CA VAL A 99 9.43 -16.16 -4.65
C VAL A 99 10.48 -16.21 -5.78
N THR A 100 10.34 -15.47 -6.88
CA THR A 100 11.33 -15.51 -7.97
C THR A 100 11.71 -14.11 -8.45
N GLY A 101 12.37 -13.34 -7.57
CA GLY A 101 13.28 -12.26 -8.01
C GLY A 101 12.96 -10.84 -7.53
N ILE A 102 11.73 -10.55 -7.11
CA ILE A 102 11.32 -9.19 -6.71
C ILE A 102 11.62 -8.91 -5.23
N ALA A 103 11.19 -9.79 -4.32
CA ALA A 103 11.51 -9.67 -2.89
C ALA A 103 13.02 -9.67 -2.62
N GLY A 104 13.80 -10.39 -3.43
CA GLY A 104 15.26 -10.42 -3.34
C GLY A 104 15.94 -9.08 -3.68
N ARG A 105 15.42 -8.29 -4.64
CA ARG A 105 16.01 -6.99 -5.01
C ARG A 105 15.64 -5.87 -4.05
N VAL A 106 14.42 -5.88 -3.51
CA VAL A 106 14.01 -4.95 -2.45
C VAL A 106 14.88 -5.15 -1.20
N ARG A 107 15.28 -6.38 -0.90
CA ARG A 107 16.18 -6.70 0.22
C ARG A 107 17.64 -6.25 0.00
N LEU A 108 18.09 -6.12 -1.25
CA LEU A 108 19.45 -5.66 -1.60
C LEU A 108 19.59 -4.14 -1.72
N SER A 109 18.47 -3.40 -1.69
CA SER A 109 18.42 -1.95 -1.83
C SER A 109 18.03 -1.22 -0.52
N ALA A 110 17.88 -1.97 0.57
CA ALA A 110 17.57 -1.49 1.92
C ALA A 110 18.83 -1.44 2.78
#